data_AF-A0A1E5QBE5-F1
#
_entry.id   AF-A0A1E5QBE5-F1
#
_cell.length_a   1.000
_cell.length_b   1.000
_cell.length_c   1.000
_cell.angle_alpha   90.00
_cell.angle_beta   90.00
_cell.angle_gamma   90.00
#
_symmetry.space_group_name_H-M   'P 1'
#
loop_
_entity.id
_entity.type
_entity.pdbx_description
1 polymer ?
#
loop_
_entity_poly.entity_id
_entity_poly.type
_entity_poly.pdbx_seq_one_letter_code
_entity_poly.pdbx_strand_id
1 'polypeptide(L)'
;MIPAAVAVVVFALNNKDPITLNLWPFALVVEQELYLVLTAVLGVGVLLGGVVSWSGGGHMRASLRKQAYEGEVARRQLQAEHEENLKLRAEVKAMKSVMEHGSQQSSDDDGKTIEHAPSSAAPGGSAGQLIKSQNVS
;
A
#
# COMPACT_ATOMS: atom_id res chain seq x y z
N MET A 1 -18.00 29.92 19.85
CA MET A 1 -18.06 29.08 21.08
C MET A 1 -17.82 29.86 22.35
N ILE A 2 -16.93 30.86 22.38
CA ILE A 2 -16.62 31.65 23.58
C ILE A 2 -17.86 32.31 24.25
N PRO A 3 -18.83 32.92 23.52
CA PRO A 3 -19.96 33.59 24.16
C PRO A 3 -20.90 32.66 24.94
N ALA A 4 -21.12 31.45 24.43
CA ALA A 4 -22.00 30.46 25.07
C ALA A 4 -21.39 29.94 26.38
N ALA A 5 -20.08 29.70 26.40
CA ALA A 5 -19.36 29.29 27.61
C ALA A 5 -19.46 30.37 28.70
N VAL A 6 -19.27 31.64 28.33
CA VAL A 6 -19.40 32.77 29.27
C VAL A 6 -20.81 32.87 29.84
N ALA A 7 -21.85 32.71 29.01
CA ALA A 7 -23.25 32.76 29.47
C ALA A 7 -23.57 31.66 30.50
N VAL A 8 -23.10 30.43 30.26
CA VAL A 8 -23.29 29.30 31.19
C VAL A 8 -22.57 29.57 32.53
N VAL A 9 -21.36 30.12 32.49
CA VAL A 9 -20.61 30.48 33.70
C VAL A 9 -21.32 31.58 34.49
N VAL A 10 -21.77 32.64 33.83
CA VAL A 10 -22.49 33.75 34.49
C VAL A 10 -23.82 33.29 35.08
N PHE A 11 -24.58 32.48 34.34
CA PHE A 11 -25.82 31.87 34.83
C PHE A 11 -25.58 31.06 36.10
N ALA A 12 -24.57 30.20 36.11
CA ALA A 12 -24.25 29.37 37.26
C ALA A 12 -23.71 30.19 38.45
N LEU A 13 -22.92 31.25 38.21
CA LEU A 13 -22.42 32.12 39.28
C LEU A 13 -23.53 32.94 39.97
N ASN A 14 -24.55 33.31 39.20
CA ASN A 14 -25.68 34.10 39.67
C ASN A 14 -26.73 33.22 40.38
N ASN A 15 -26.93 31.99 39.91
CA ASN A 15 -27.84 31.02 40.52
C ASN A 15 -27.07 30.15 41.55
N LYS A 16 -26.94 30.69 42.78
CA LYS A 16 -26.24 30.04 43.92
C LYS A 16 -27.15 29.18 44.78
N ASP A 17 -28.34 28.84 44.30
CA ASP A 17 -29.22 27.98 45.08
C ASP A 17 -28.56 26.60 45.23
N PRO A 18 -28.39 26.11 46.47
CA PRO A 18 -27.75 24.84 46.72
C PRO A 18 -28.60 23.72 46.12
N ILE A 19 -27.97 22.85 45.34
CA ILE A 19 -28.62 21.66 44.78
C ILE A 19 -28.10 20.42 45.51
N THR A 20 -29.02 19.51 45.83
CA THR A 20 -28.66 18.21 46.39
C THR A 20 -28.27 17.26 45.26
N LEU A 21 -27.00 16.86 45.22
CA LEU A 21 -26.51 15.86 44.30
C LEU A 21 -26.46 14.49 44.95
N ASN A 22 -27.13 13.53 44.34
CA ASN A 22 -27.00 12.12 44.69
C ASN A 22 -26.08 11.45 43.67
N LEU A 23 -24.81 11.25 44.05
CA LEU A 23 -23.78 10.64 43.21
C LEU A 23 -23.84 9.11 43.35
N TRP A 24 -24.83 8.52 42.71
CA TRP A 24 -24.87 7.07 42.45
C TRP A 24 -23.85 6.77 41.33
N PRO A 25 -22.96 5.75 41.37
CA PRO A 25 -22.80 4.57 42.25
C PRO A 25 -21.89 4.75 43.48
N PHE A 26 -21.50 5.99 43.79
CA PHE A 26 -20.57 6.28 44.90
C PHE A 26 -21.28 6.42 46.27
N ALA A 27 -22.61 6.25 46.32
CA ALA A 27 -23.45 6.39 47.50
C ALA A 27 -23.19 7.69 48.30
N LEU A 28 -22.80 8.76 47.59
CA LEU A 28 -22.44 10.04 48.18
C LEU A 28 -23.55 11.05 47.92
N VAL A 29 -23.99 11.75 48.97
CA VAL A 29 -24.92 12.87 48.87
C VAL A 29 -24.16 14.14 49.23
N VAL A 30 -24.11 15.09 48.30
CA VAL A 30 -23.39 16.35 48.50
C VAL A 30 -24.30 17.50 48.13
N GLU A 31 -24.36 18.49 49.00
CA GLU A 31 -25.10 19.73 48.76
C GLU A 31 -24.10 20.82 48.33
N GLN A 32 -24.19 21.23 47.07
CA GLN A 32 -23.26 22.20 46.46
C GLN A 32 -24.02 23.09 45.48
N GLU A 33 -23.50 24.27 45.20
CA GLU A 33 -24.04 25.13 44.16
C GLU A 33 -23.73 24.58 42.76
N LEU A 34 -24.67 24.74 41.83
CA LEU A 34 -24.60 24.19 40.47
C LEU A 34 -23.32 24.60 39.71
N TYR A 35 -22.77 25.78 39.98
CA TYR A 35 -21.55 26.25 39.32
C TYR A 35 -20.31 25.42 39.67
N LEU A 36 -20.18 24.97 40.92
CA LEU A 36 -19.03 24.16 41.36
C LEU A 36 -19.05 22.79 40.68
N VAL A 37 -20.24 22.20 40.65
CA VAL A 37 -20.50 20.89 40.05
C VAL A 37 -20.19 20.93 38.57
N LEU A 38 -20.78 21.88 37.85
CA LEU A 38 -20.61 22.00 36.41
C LEU A 38 -19.15 22.26 36.04
N THR A 39 -18.48 23.12 36.80
CA THR A 39 -17.06 23.43 36.62
C THR A 39 -16.18 22.22 36.88
N ALA A 40 -16.44 21.45 37.95
CA ALA A 40 -15.70 20.24 38.27
C ALA A 40 -15.84 19.18 37.18
N VAL A 41 -17.06 18.91 36.72
CA VAL A 41 -17.33 17.95 35.63
C VAL A 41 -16.63 18.38 34.34
N LEU A 42 -16.70 19.66 33.98
CA LEU A 42 -16.03 20.19 32.79
C LEU A 42 -14.51 20.09 32.91
N GLY A 43 -13.96 20.42 34.08
CA GLY A 43 -12.53 20.29 34.37
C GLY A 43 -12.05 18.84 34.25
N VAL A 44 -12.78 17.89 34.84
CA VAL A 44 -12.48 16.45 34.72
C VAL A 44 -12.53 16.01 33.26
N GLY A 45 -13.54 16.42 32.50
CA GLY A 45 -13.66 16.11 31.07
C GLY A 45 -12.47 16.61 30.25
N VAL A 46 -12.02 17.85 30.50
CA VAL A 46 -10.84 18.42 29.84
C VAL A 46 -9.55 17.69 30.21
N LEU A 47 -9.37 17.34 31.49
CA LEU A 47 -8.20 16.58 31.94
C LEU A 47 -8.16 15.20 31.29
N LEU A 48 -9.27 14.48 31.28
CA LEU A 48 -9.37 13.17 30.63
C LEU A 48 -9.14 13.27 29.12
N GLY A 49 -9.77 14.24 28.45
CA GLY A 49 -9.55 14.49 27.03
C GLY A 49 -8.09 14.85 26.72
N GLY A 50 -7.47 15.65 27.57
CA GLY A 50 -6.05 16.01 27.51
C GLY A 50 -5.16 14.78 27.63
N VAL A 51 -5.35 13.95 28.65
CA VAL A 51 -4.60 12.70 28.87
C VAL A 51 -4.76 11.74 27.68
N VAL A 52 -5.99 11.54 27.18
CA VAL A 52 -6.25 10.69 26.01
C VAL A 52 -5.55 11.24 24.76
N SER A 53 -5.63 12.56 24.52
CA SER A 53 -4.97 13.19 23.37
C SER A 53 -3.43 13.07 23.44
N TRP A 54 -2.87 13.18 24.64
CA TRP A 54 -1.44 13.04 24.87
C TRP A 54 -0.99 11.58 24.67
N SER A 55 -1.82 10.63 25.09
CA SER A 55 -1.56 9.20 24.88
C SER A 55 -1.55 8.82 23.39
N GLY A 56 -2.33 9.49 22.54
CA GLY A 56 -2.34 9.24 21.09
C GLY A 56 -1.11 9.80 20.34
N GLY A 57 -0.51 10.89 20.82
CA GLY A 57 0.57 11.59 20.12
C GLY A 57 1.96 10.99 20.31
N GLY A 58 2.23 10.33 21.44
CA GLY A 58 3.55 9.76 21.76
C GLY A 58 3.94 8.57 20.89
N HIS A 59 2.99 7.66 20.62
CA HIS A 59 3.24 6.44 19.84
C HIS A 59 3.40 6.75 18.34
N MET A 60 2.71 7.78 17.84
CA MET A 60 2.76 8.17 16.43
C MET A 60 4.17 8.63 16.02
N ARG A 61 4.87 9.39 16.87
CA ARG A 61 6.24 9.88 16.58
C ARG A 61 7.29 8.76 16.53
N ALA A 62 7.13 7.70 17.33
CA ALA A 62 8.01 6.54 17.29
C ALA A 62 7.70 5.65 16.06
N SER A 63 6.42 5.47 15.73
CA SER A 63 5.99 4.67 14.57
C SER A 63 6.44 5.25 13.24
N LEU A 64 6.46 6.58 13.10
CA LEU A 64 6.90 7.26 11.88
C LEU A 64 8.38 7.00 11.56
N ARG A 65 9.25 6.94 12.58
CA ARG A 65 10.67 6.63 12.37
C ARG A 65 10.89 5.17 11.98
N LYS A 66 10.13 4.26 12.58
CA LYS A 66 10.22 2.82 12.29
C LYS A 66 9.67 2.50 10.90
N GLN A 67 8.54 3.09 10.53
CA GLN A 67 7.93 2.98 9.20
C GLN A 67 8.80 3.61 8.11
N ALA A 68 9.49 4.72 8.39
CA ALA A 68 10.44 5.31 7.45
C ALA A 68 11.62 4.35 7.17
N TYR A 69 12.20 3.75 8.22
CA TYR A 69 13.31 2.81 8.07
C TYR A 69 12.88 1.53 7.33
N GLU A 70 11.76 0.93 7.73
CA GLU A 70 11.22 -0.27 7.07
C GLU A 70 10.87 0.01 5.59
N GLY A 71 10.36 1.20 5.28
CA GLY A 71 10.09 1.63 3.91
C GLY A 71 11.36 1.80 3.06
N GLU A 72 12.44 2.34 3.63
CA GLU A 72 13.72 2.45 2.93
C GLU A 72 14.37 1.09 2.69
N VAL A 73 14.32 0.19 3.67
CA VAL A 73 14.86 -1.18 3.53
C VAL A 73 14.09 -1.96 2.47
N ALA A 74 12.76 -1.90 2.49
CA ALA A 74 11.91 -2.55 1.48
C ALA A 74 12.21 -2.02 0.06
N ARG A 75 12.42 -0.71 -0.10
CA ARG A 75 12.79 -0.11 -1.39
C ARG A 75 14.15 -0.60 -1.90
N ARG A 76 15.14 -0.75 -1.02
CA ARG A 76 16.47 -1.26 -1.40
C ARG A 76 16.41 -2.72 -1.85
N GLN A 77 15.62 -3.55 -1.18
CA GLN A 77 15.46 -4.95 -1.56
C GLN A 77 14.80 -5.08 -2.94
N LEU A 78 13.74 -4.31 -3.20
CA LEU A 78 13.09 -4.28 -4.51
C LEU A 78 14.03 -3.83 -5.63
N GLN A 79 14.89 -2.85 -5.37
CA GLN A 79 15.88 -2.39 -6.35
C GLN A 79 16.93 -3.46 -6.65
N ALA A 80 17.48 -4.10 -5.61
CA ALA A 80 18.48 -5.16 -5.78
C ALA A 80 17.92 -6.35 -6.58
N GLU A 81 16.68 -6.76 -6.28
CA GLU A 81 16.01 -7.85 -7.00
C GLU A 81 15.70 -7.48 -8.47
N HIS A 82 15.33 -6.22 -8.73
CA HIS A 82 15.14 -5.73 -10.10
C HIS A 82 16.44 -5.72 -10.90
N GLU A 83 17.55 -5.28 -10.29
CA GLU A 83 18.86 -5.30 -10.94
C GLU A 83 19.31 -6.72 -11.28
N GLU A 84 19.10 -7.68 -10.38
CA GLU A 84 19.41 -9.09 -10.61
C GLU A 84 18.54 -9.68 -11.74
N ASN A 85 17.22 -9.41 -11.71
CA ASN A 85 16.31 -9.84 -12.77
C ASN A 85 16.69 -9.27 -14.14
N LEU A 86 17.13 -8.01 -14.18
CA LEU A 86 17.56 -7.36 -15.42
C LEU A 86 18.80 -8.05 -15.99
N LYS A 87 19.77 -8.41 -15.14
CA LYS A 87 20.98 -9.15 -15.56
C LYS A 87 20.63 -10.53 -16.10
N LEU A 88 19.84 -11.31 -15.36
CA LEU A 88 19.43 -12.64 -15.79
C LEU A 88 18.65 -12.59 -17.12
N ARG A 89 17.75 -11.61 -17.28
CA ARG A 89 17.02 -11.41 -18.55
C ARG A 89 17.94 -11.01 -19.70
N ALA A 90 18.98 -10.22 -19.44
CA ALA A 90 19.97 -9.86 -20.45
C ALA A 90 20.80 -11.08 -20.89
N GLU A 91 21.21 -11.91 -19.94
CA GLU A 91 21.94 -13.17 -20.20
C GLU A 91 21.10 -14.15 -21.03
N VAL A 92 19.83 -14.37 -20.64
CA VAL A 92 18.91 -15.23 -21.40
C VAL A 92 18.71 -14.70 -22.82
N LYS A 93 18.61 -13.37 -22.98
CA LYS A 93 18.46 -12.74 -24.30
C LYS A 93 19.71 -12.93 -25.16
N ALA A 94 20.90 -12.77 -24.59
CA ALA A 94 22.17 -12.97 -25.29
C ALA A 94 22.33 -14.44 -25.71
N MET A 95 22.02 -15.38 -24.81
CA MET A 95 22.06 -16.81 -25.10
C MET A 95 21.08 -17.19 -26.22
N LYS A 96 19.88 -16.61 -26.20
CA LYS A 96 18.88 -16.83 -27.26
C LYS A 96 19.36 -16.31 -28.63
N SER A 97 19.96 -15.11 -28.70
CA SER A 97 20.50 -14.60 -29.97
C SER A 97 21.65 -15.44 -30.52
N VAL A 98 22.51 -15.99 -29.65
CA VAL A 98 23.58 -16.91 -30.06
C VAL A 98 23.00 -18.22 -30.61
N MET A 99 21.94 -18.74 -29.98
CA MET A 99 21.25 -19.95 -30.43
C MET A 99 20.52 -19.74 -31.77
N GLU A 100 19.85 -18.60 -31.95
CA GLU A 100 19.21 -18.23 -33.23
C GLU A 100 20.24 -18.11 -34.37
N HIS A 101 21.36 -17.42 -34.14
CA HIS A 101 22.44 -17.30 -35.13
C HIS A 101 23.10 -18.66 -35.46
N GLY A 102 23.31 -19.53 -34.46
CA GLY A 102 23.84 -20.88 -34.69
C GLY A 102 22.87 -21.77 -35.50
N SER A 103 21.56 -21.62 -35.30
CA SER A 103 20.54 -22.39 -36.04
C SER A 103 20.33 -21.93 -37.48
N GLN A 104 20.54 -20.64 -37.79
CA GLN A 104 20.55 -20.13 -39.16
C GLN A 104 21.79 -20.58 -39.93
N GLN A 105 22.96 -20.61 -39.27
CA GLN A 105 24.21 -21.10 -39.86
C GLN A 105 24.15 -22.61 -40.19
N SER A 106 23.53 -23.45 -39.35
CA SER A 106 23.40 -24.88 -39.62
C SER A 106 22.37 -25.19 -40.72
N SER A 107 21.35 -24.35 -40.87
CA SER A 107 20.31 -24.53 -41.90
C SER A 107 20.79 -24.12 -43.30
N ASP A 108 21.73 -23.16 -43.40
CA ASP A 108 22.33 -22.74 -44.67
C ASP A 108 23.41 -23.72 -45.19
N ASP A 109 24.03 -24.52 -44.32
CA ASP A 109 25.08 -25.49 -44.69
C ASP A 109 24.51 -26.82 -45.21
N ASP A 110 23.37 -27.28 -44.66
CA ASP A 110 22.67 -28.50 -45.11
C ASP A 110 21.97 -28.34 -46.48
N GLY A 111 21.80 -27.11 -46.98
CA GLY A 111 21.14 -26.83 -48.27
C GLY A 111 22.07 -26.82 -49.49
N LYS A 112 23.40 -26.80 -49.32
CA LYS A 112 24.33 -26.48 -50.43
C LYS A 112 25.04 -27.69 -51.07
N THR A 113 24.84 -28.90 -50.57
CA THR A 113 25.69 -30.06 -50.95
C THR A 113 25.08 -31.08 -51.92
N ILE A 114 23.84 -30.93 -52.39
CA ILE A 114 23.29 -31.87 -53.39
C ILE A 114 22.57 -31.13 -54.51
N GLU A 115 23.32 -30.62 -55.49
CA GLU A 115 22.82 -30.58 -56.89
C GLU A 115 23.96 -30.46 -57.91
N HIS A 116 24.43 -31.61 -58.42
CA HIS A 116 25.21 -31.71 -59.67
C HIS A 116 24.58 -32.79 -60.58
N ALA A 117 23.65 -32.33 -61.44
CA ALA A 117 23.31 -32.77 -62.83
C ALA A 117 22.94 -34.25 -63.13
N PRO A 118 22.30 -34.59 -64.29
CA PRO A 118 21.61 -33.78 -65.31
C PRO A 118 20.18 -34.30 -65.66
N SER A 119 19.52 -33.60 -66.60
CA SER A 119 18.58 -34.16 -67.61
C SER A 119 17.06 -34.10 -67.34
N SER A 120 16.43 -33.23 -68.14
CA SER A 120 15.20 -33.47 -68.94
C SER A 120 13.82 -33.56 -68.28
N ALA A 121 12.90 -32.81 -68.90
CA ALA A 121 11.44 -32.95 -68.99
C ALA A 121 10.56 -32.05 -68.09
N ALA A 122 9.60 -31.38 -68.76
CA ALA A 122 8.66 -30.36 -68.29
C ALA A 122 7.38 -30.97 -67.63
N PRO A 123 6.23 -30.25 -67.56
CA PRO A 123 5.79 -29.33 -66.49
C PRO A 123 4.52 -29.81 -65.75
N GLY A 124 4.20 -29.29 -64.56
CA GLY A 124 2.85 -29.48 -63.99
C GLY A 124 2.59 -28.95 -62.56
N GLY A 125 1.49 -28.19 -62.41
CA GLY A 125 0.64 -28.03 -61.21
C GLY A 125 1.24 -27.24 -60.04
N SER A 126 0.82 -26.01 -59.70
CA SER A 126 -0.48 -25.57 -59.15
C SER A 126 -0.99 -26.41 -57.97
N ALA A 127 -0.97 -25.82 -56.74
CA ALA A 127 -2.13 -25.72 -55.81
C ALA A 127 -1.75 -25.71 -54.30
N GLY A 128 -2.36 -24.75 -53.57
CA GLY A 128 -2.73 -24.79 -52.13
C GLY A 128 -1.57 -24.65 -51.13
N GLN A 129 -1.42 -23.61 -50.30
CA GLN A 129 -2.35 -22.78 -49.51
C GLN A 129 -3.36 -23.57 -48.64
N LEU A 130 -3.39 -23.20 -47.35
CA LEU A 130 -4.26 -23.63 -46.23
C LEU A 130 -3.76 -24.90 -45.54
N ILE A 131 -3.54 -24.94 -44.21
CA ILE A 131 -4.52 -24.91 -43.10
C ILE A 131 -3.76 -24.47 -41.82
N LYS A 132 -4.02 -23.31 -41.19
CA LYS A 132 -5.03 -22.98 -40.17
C LYS A 132 -5.07 -23.90 -38.92
N SER A 133 -4.65 -23.32 -37.79
CA SER A 133 -5.26 -23.49 -36.45
C SER A 133 -5.24 -24.88 -35.80
N GLN A 134 -4.51 -25.00 -34.68
CA GLN A 134 -5.20 -25.44 -33.46
C GLN A 134 -4.56 -24.89 -32.19
N ASN A 135 -5.40 -24.19 -31.45
CA ASN A 135 -5.28 -23.72 -30.08
C ASN A 135 -5.32 -24.94 -29.12
N VAL A 136 -4.43 -24.98 -28.12
CA VAL A 136 -4.54 -25.93 -27.01
C VAL A 136 -4.39 -25.14 -25.71
N SER A 137 -5.33 -25.43 -24.82
CA SER A 137 -5.71 -24.82 -23.55
C SER A 137 -4.59 -24.60 -22.53
#